data_AF-X8HSY6-F1
#
_entry.id   AF-X8HSY6-F1
#
_cell.length_a   1.000
_cell.length_b   1.000
_cell.length_c   1.000
_cell.angle_alpha   90.00
_cell.angle_beta   90.00
_cell.angle_gamma   90.00
#
_symmetry.space_group_name_H-M   'P 1'
#
loop_
_entity.id
_entity.type
_entity.pdbx_description
1 polymer ?
#
loop_
_entity_poly.entity_id
_entity_poly.type
_entity_poly.pdbx_seq_one_letter_code
_entity_poly.pdbx_strand_id
1 'polypeptide(L)' 'MKKMRAIENIRVEEILYKSGEEFEIAEEETQRLIDLGAAEFVSSEIETADNEGTNSEEETNVGGLKEAKTSKKGAKNE' A
#
# COMPACT_ATOMS: atom_id res chain seq x y z
N MET A 1 -12.67 -9.48 -4.99
CA MET A 1 -13.29 -8.28 -5.58
C MET A 1 -13.31 -7.23 -4.49
N LYS A 2 -13.09 -5.95 -4.80
CA LYS A 2 -13.08 -4.89 -3.78
C LYS A 2 -14.37 -4.09 -3.87
N LYS A 3 -14.98 -3.81 -2.72
CA LYS A 3 -16.12 -2.90 -2.63
C LYS A 3 -15.66 -1.45 -2.63
N MET A 4 -16.24 -0.68 -3.54
CA MET A 4 -16.01 0.75 -3.70
C MET A 4 -17.30 1.51 -3.48
N ARG A 5 -17.18 2.74 -3.01
CA ARG A 5 -18.27 3.70 -2.88
C ARG A 5 -18.06 4.80 -3.89
N ALA A 6 -19.06 5.05 -4.72
CA ALA A 6 -19.03 6.16 -5.66
C ALA A 6 -19.04 7.49 -4.89
N ILE A 7 -18.11 8.39 -5.19
CA ILE A 7 -18.11 9.76 -4.63
C ILE A 7 -19.10 10.64 -5.40
N GLU A 8 -19.17 10.42 -6.70
CA GLU A 8 -20.02 11.15 -7.63
C GLU A 8 -20.78 10.18 -8.55
N ASN A 9 -21.58 10.71 -9.48
CA ASN A 9 -22.28 9.86 -10.44
C ASN A 9 -21.29 9.35 -11.50
N ILE A 10 -20.87 8.09 -11.35
CA ILE A 10 -19.87 7.48 -12.22
C ILE A 10 -20.49 6.39 -13.09
N ARG A 11 -19.92 6.18 -14.26
CA ARG A 11 -20.29 5.07 -15.13
C ARG A 11 -19.14 4.08 -15.17
N VAL A 12 -19.40 2.87 -14.71
CA VAL A 12 -18.46 1.75 -14.75
C VAL A 12 -19.03 0.75 -15.73
N GLU A 13 -18.26 0.45 -16.78
CA GLU A 13 -18.73 -0.34 -17.92
C GLU A 13 -20.05 0.23 -18.49
N GLU A 14 -21.17 -0.46 -18.29
CA GLU A 14 -22.50 -0.04 -18.74
C GLU A 14 -23.42 0.39 -17.59
N ILE A 15 -22.95 0.30 -16.34
CA ILE A 15 -23.73 0.58 -15.13
C ILE A 15 -23.45 1.99 -14.65
N LEU A 16 -24.50 2.77 -14.39
CA LEU A 16 -24.40 4.09 -13.79
C LEU A 16 -24.59 3.96 -12.28
N TYR A 17 -23.54 4.24 -11.52
CA TYR A 17 -23.58 4.30 -10.06
C TYR A 17 -23.79 5.73 -9.60
N LYS A 18 -24.66 5.93 -8.62
CA LYS A 18 -24.91 7.25 -8.03
C LYS A 18 -23.92 7.53 -6.91
N SER A 19 -23.68 8.82 -6.63
CA SER A 19 -22.93 9.22 -5.44
C SER A 19 -23.48 8.53 -4.18
N GLY A 20 -22.57 7.94 -3.40
CA GLY A 20 -22.85 7.19 -2.18
C GLY A 20 -23.20 5.72 -2.39
N GLU A 21 -23.38 5.27 -3.64
CA GLU A 21 -23.72 3.88 -3.97
C GLU A 21 -22.48 2.99 -3.87
N GLU A 22 -22.66 1.81 -3.31
CA GLU A 22 -21.60 0.81 -3.11
C GLU A 22 -21.68 -0.27 -4.20
N PHE A 23 -20.53 -0.62 -4.78
CA PHE A 23 -20.45 -1.60 -5.87
C PHE A 23 -19.14 -2.38 -5.82
N GLU A 24 -19.16 -3.57 -6.43
CA GLU A 24 -17.99 -4.44 -6.55
C GLU A 24 -17.35 -4.27 -7.93
N ILE A 25 -16.03 -4.09 -7.96
CA ILE A 25 -15.29 -3.91 -9.20
C ILE A 25 -13.96 -4.68 -9.18
N ALA A 26 -13.42 -4.94 -10.37
CA ALA A 26 -12.09 -5.50 -10.55
C ALA A 26 -10.99 -4.56 -10.02
N GLU A 27 -9.88 -5.13 -9.55
CA GLU A 27 -8.77 -4.38 -8.95
C GLU A 27 -8.09 -3.42 -9.95
N GLU A 28 -8.03 -3.78 -11.23
CA GLU A 28 -7.45 -2.94 -12.28
C GLU A 28 -8.22 -1.62 -12.45
N GLU A 29 -9.55 -1.68 -12.42
CA GLU A 29 -10.38 -0.47 -12.55
C GLU A 29 -10.57 0.27 -11.23
N THR A 30 -10.45 -0.42 -10.08
CA THR A 30 -10.42 0.18 -8.74
C THR A 30 -9.38 1.30 -8.67
N GLN A 31 -8.13 0.99 -9.04
CA GLN A 31 -7.04 1.96 -8.94
C GLN A 31 -7.30 3.19 -9.82
N ARG A 32 -7.78 2.95 -11.04
CA ARG A 32 -8.17 4.01 -11.97
C ARG A 32 -9.24 4.93 -11.39
N LEU A 33 -10.28 4.38 -10.76
CA LEU A 33 -11.35 5.17 -10.14
C LEU A 33 -10.87 6.01 -8.94
N ILE A 34 -9.92 5.48 -8.16
CA ILE A 34 -9.29 6.20 -7.04
C ILE A 34 -8.41 7.33 -7.54
N ASP A 35 -7.58 7.09 -8.55
CA ASP A 35 -6.74 8.12 -9.16
C ASP A 35 -7.58 9.25 -9.78
N LEU A 36 -8.76 8.93 -10.29
CA LEU A 36 -9.75 9.89 -10.78
C LEU A 36 -10.52 10.61 -9.66
N GLY A 37 -10.44 10.15 -8.41
CA GLY A 37 -11.21 10.67 -7.28
C GLY A 37 -12.72 10.40 -7.39
N ALA A 38 -13.11 9.45 -8.25
CA ALA A 38 -14.51 9.20 -8.60
C ALA A 38 -15.17 8.16 -7.66
N ALA A 39 -14.36 7.33 -7.01
CA ALA A 39 -14.78 6.36 -5.99
C ALA A 39 -13.76 6.25 -4.86
N GLU A 40 -14.21 5.86 -3.66
CA GLU A 40 -13.37 5.58 -2.49
C GLU A 40 -13.57 4.14 -1.98
N PHE A 41 -12.59 3.58 -1.28
CA PHE A 41 -12.74 2.26 -0.67
C PHE A 41 -13.80 2.30 0.43
N VAL A 42 -14.72 1.34 0.40
CA VAL A 42 -15.62 1.12 1.53
C VAL A 42 -14.78 0.54 2.67
N SER A 43 -14.51 1.34 3.69
CA SER A 43 -13.68 0.95 4.85
C SER A 43 -14.26 -0.21 5.67
N SER A 44 -15.45 -0.72 5.33
CA SER A 44 -16.10 -1.86 5.98
C SER A 44 -15.56 -3.23 5.53
N GLU A 45 -14.80 -3.30 4.42
CA GLU A 45 -14.15 -4.53 3.94
C GLU A 45 -12.63 -4.51 4.14
N ILE A 46 -12.17 -3.93 5.24
CA ILE A 46 -10.98 -4.49 5.89
C ILE A 46 -11.46 -5.64 6.78
N GLU A 47 -11.98 -6.71 6.15
CA GLU A 47 -11.68 -8.00 6.73
C GLU A 47 -10.16 -8.01 6.82
N THR A 48 -9.66 -8.12 8.04
CA THR A 48 -8.28 -8.41 8.34
C THR A 48 -7.89 -9.65 7.54
N ALA A 49 -7.45 -9.45 6.30
CA ALA A 49 -6.57 -10.36 5.62
C ALA A 49 -5.32 -10.35 6.47
N ASP A 50 -5.34 -11.20 7.50
CA ASP A 50 -4.29 -12.17 7.74
C ASP A 50 -3.07 -11.86 6.89
N ASN A 51 -2.24 -10.94 7.39
CA ASN A 51 -0.91 -10.74 6.87
C ASN A 51 -0.04 -11.90 7.40
N GLU A 52 -0.45 -13.14 7.11
CA GLU A 52 0.31 -14.37 7.32
C GLU A 52 0.80 -14.91 5.97
N GLY A 53 1.51 -14.08 5.20
CA GLY A 53 2.22 -14.62 4.06
C GLY A 53 2.42 -13.63 2.95
N THR A 54 3.44 -12.78 3.12
CA THR A 54 4.45 -12.48 2.10
C THR A 54 5.41 -11.45 2.69
N ASN A 55 6.13 -11.85 3.74
CA ASN A 55 7.46 -11.29 3.95
C ASN A 55 8.33 -11.87 2.83
N SER A 56 8.24 -11.23 1.67
CA SER A 56 9.06 -11.51 0.51
C SER A 56 10.51 -11.43 0.96
N GLU A 57 11.22 -12.53 0.73
CA GLU A 57 12.63 -12.71 0.98
C GLU A 57 13.44 -11.56 0.37
N GLU A 58 13.78 -10.56 1.19
CA GLU A 58 14.87 -9.64 0.87
C GLU A 58 15.70 -9.39 2.12
N GLU A 59 16.27 -10.47 2.67
CA GLU A 59 17.55 -10.35 3.37
C GLU A 59 18.61 -10.05 2.30
N THR A 60 18.68 -8.79 1.88
CA THR A 60 19.88 -8.28 1.24
C THR A 60 20.98 -8.34 2.28
N ASN A 61 21.74 -9.45 2.25
CA ASN A 61 22.98 -9.63 2.99
C ASN A 61 24.01 -8.57 2.54
N VAL A 62 23.81 -7.33 2.95
CA VAL A 62 24.78 -6.25 2.72
C VAL A 62 26.01 -6.52 3.58
N GLY A 63 27.01 -7.09 2.92
CA GLY A 63 28.41 -6.78 3.18
C GLY A 63 28.99 -7.41 4.42
N GLY A 64 29.52 -8.62 4.26
CA GLY A 64 30.73 -8.97 4.98
C GLY A 64 31.84 -7.96 4.65
N LEU A 65 32.29 -7.19 5.65
CA LEU A 65 33.55 -6.43 5.77
C LEU A 65 33.33 -5.41 6.93
N LYS A 66 34.07 -5.32 8.03
CA LYS A 66 35.40 -5.83 8.41
C LYS A 66 35.48 -5.94 9.93
N GLU A 67 36.32 -6.88 10.35
CA GLU A 67 36.86 -7.07 11.68
C GLU A 67 37.04 -5.80 12.52
N ALA A 68 36.64 -5.91 13.79
CA ALA A 68 37.04 -5.06 14.89
C ALA A 68 38.56 -5.13 15.12
N LYS A 69 39.27 -3.99 15.09
CA LYS A 69 40.57 -3.80 15.78
C LYS A 69 40.70 -2.38 16.37
N THR A 70 40.35 -2.30 17.65
CA THR A 70 41.08 -1.65 18.77
C THR A 70 41.77 -0.28 18.62
N SER A 71 41.30 0.65 19.47
CA SER A 71 42.06 1.51 20.40
C SER A 71 43.26 2.35 19.92
N LYS A 72 43.11 3.68 19.97
CA LYS A 72 43.96 4.62 20.74
C LYS A 72 43.39 6.04 20.65
N LYS A 73 42.91 6.58 21.77
CA LYS A 73 43.60 7.57 22.64
C LYS A 73 43.63 8.97 22.01
N GLY A 74 42.87 9.87 22.63
CA GLY A 74 42.73 11.25 22.19
C GLY A 74 43.99 12.10 22.34
N ALA A 75 43.95 13.24 21.66
CA ALA A 75 44.69 14.44 21.98
C ALA A 75 43.78 15.64 21.73
N LYS A 76 43.57 16.43 22.80
CA LYS A 76 43.00 17.78 22.73
C LYS A 76 44.08 18.70 22.18
N ASN A 77 43.67 19.70 21.39
CA ASN A 77 44.48 20.88 21.12
C ASN A 77 43.54 22.09 21.05
N GLU A 78 43.48 22.79 22.19
CA GLU A 78 43.48 24.26 22.31
C GLU A 78 44.85 24.64 22.88
#